data_AF-A0A372Q228-F1
#
_entry.id   AF-A0A372Q228-F1
#
_cell.length_a   1.000
_cell.length_b   1.000
_cell.length_c   1.000
_cell.angle_alpha   90.00
_cell.angle_beta   90.00
_cell.angle_gamma   90.00
#
_symmetry.space_group_name_H-M   'P 1'
#
loop_
_entity.id
_entity.type
_entity.pdbx_description
1 polymer ?
#
loop_
_entity_poly.entity_id
_entity_poly.type
_entity_poly.pdbx_seq_one_letter_code
_entity_poly.pdbx_strand_id
1 'polypeptide(L)' 'NLDTAKIGRCNNPNNAVYYHPNYGPTFGNGHSLNAQGNNWHTSNGNAYPNINLSGNFAIDEYEVFQVVKKI' A
#
# COMPACT_ATOMS: atom_id res chain seq x y z
N ASN A 1 -14.40 5.32 -11.24
CA ASN A 1 -15.04 6.45 -10.52
C ASN A 1 -14.19 6.74 -9.30
N LEU A 2 -13.52 7.90 -9.24
CA LEU A 2 -12.62 8.25 -8.14
C LEU A 2 -13.35 8.89 -6.95
N ASP A 3 -14.60 9.30 -7.13
CA ASP A 3 -15.35 10.11 -6.16
C ASP A 3 -15.71 9.33 -4.89
N THR A 4 -15.69 8.00 -4.96
CA THR A 4 -15.93 7.09 -3.83
C THR A 4 -14.68 6.37 -3.35
N ALA A 5 -13.56 6.54 -4.06
CA ALA A 5 -12.32 5.86 -3.72
C ALA A 5 -11.63 6.54 -2.52
N LYS A 6 -11.15 5.74 -1.57
CA LYS A 6 -10.25 6.23 -0.53
C LYS A 6 -8.82 6.22 -1.07
N ILE A 7 -8.14 7.36 -1.01
CA ILE A 7 -6.79 7.53 -1.59
C ILE A 7 -5.78 7.84 -0.50
N GLY A 8 -4.78 6.99 -0.32
CA GLY A 8 -3.62 7.24 0.54
C GLY A 8 -2.44 7.77 -0.29
N ARG A 9 -2.16 9.07 -0.21
CA ARG A 9 -1.00 9.67 -0.90
C ARG A 9 0.24 9.62 0.00
N CYS A 10 1.41 9.37 -0.59
CA CYS A 10 2.65 9.32 0.18
C CYS A 10 3.04 10.71 0.71
N ASN A 11 3.33 10.81 2.01
CA ASN A 11 3.79 12.01 2.70
C ASN A 11 5.32 12.02 2.90
N ASN A 12 5.97 10.86 2.86
CA ASN A 12 7.41 10.73 3.03
C ASN A 12 8.01 9.82 1.94
N PRO A 13 8.45 10.39 0.81
CA PRO A 13 8.94 9.64 -0.34
C PRO A 13 10.12 8.72 -0.03
N ASN A 14 10.98 9.08 0.92
CA ASN A 14 12.14 8.27 1.33
C ASN A 14 11.72 6.93 1.95
N ASN A 15 10.47 6.82 2.38
CA ASN A 15 9.87 5.67 3.03
C ASN A 15 8.66 5.13 2.25
N ALA A 16 8.52 5.45 0.96
CA ALA A 16 7.31 5.13 0.19
C ALA A 16 7.14 3.63 -0.05
N VAL A 17 8.21 2.95 -0.47
CA VAL A 17 8.19 1.53 -0.85
C VAL A 17 9.35 0.83 -0.15
N TYR A 18 9.09 -0.39 0.32
CA TYR A 18 10.09 -1.26 0.93
C TYR A 18 10.16 -2.59 0.19
N TYR A 19 11.36 -3.15 0.08
CA TYR A 19 11.60 -4.46 -0.52
C TYR A 19 12.40 -5.34 0.44
N HIS A 20 11.94 -6.58 0.60
CA HIS A 20 12.67 -7.64 1.27
C HIS A 20 12.31 -9.00 0.62
N PRO A 21 13.26 -9.93 0.43
CA PRO A 21 13.00 -11.20 -0.26
C PRO A 21 11.87 -12.05 0.35
N ASN A 22 11.61 -11.89 1.65
CA ASN A 22 10.59 -12.65 2.37
C ASN A 22 9.22 -11.95 2.43
N TYR A 23 9.08 -10.74 1.91
CA TYR A 23 7.84 -9.95 1.99
C TYR A 23 7.23 -9.76 0.60
N GLY A 24 5.90 -9.64 0.57
CA GLY A 24 5.19 -9.16 -0.61
C GLY A 24 5.32 -7.65 -0.78
N PRO A 25 4.49 -7.05 -1.67
CA PRO A 25 4.39 -5.61 -1.80
C PRO A 25 4.28 -4.91 -0.44
N THR A 26 5.18 -3.95 -0.20
CA THR A 26 5.24 -3.21 1.06
C THR A 26 5.34 -1.72 0.81
N PHE A 27 4.39 -0.97 1.39
CA PHE A 27 4.32 0.48 1.37
C PHE A 27 4.54 1.03 2.78
N GLY A 28 5.16 2.21 2.84
CA GLY A 28 5.74 2.67 4.10
C GLY A 28 7.01 1.88 4.42
N ASN A 29 7.84 2.41 5.32
CA ASN A 29 9.08 1.76 5.79
C ASN A 29 8.80 0.45 6.57
N GLY A 30 8.23 -0.56 5.91
CA GLY A 30 7.91 -1.89 6.44
C GLY A 30 6.49 -2.08 6.97
N HIS A 31 5.77 -1.02 7.34
CA HIS A 31 4.61 -1.17 8.25
C HIS A 31 3.35 -0.38 7.89
N SER A 32 3.33 0.48 6.86
CA SER A 32 2.08 1.20 6.53
C SER A 32 1.08 0.28 5.83
N LEU A 33 1.56 -0.55 4.90
CA LEU A 33 0.76 -1.59 4.26
C LEU A 33 1.70 -2.67 3.76
N ASN A 34 1.59 -3.90 4.26
CA ASN A 34 2.44 -5.01 3.84
C ASN A 34 1.62 -6.26 3.52
N ALA A 35 1.88 -6.82 2.34
CA ALA A 35 1.27 -8.06 1.89
C ALA A 35 2.09 -9.28 2.35
N GLN A 36 1.42 -10.26 2.95
CA GLN A 36 1.97 -11.55 3.36
C GLN A 36 1.07 -12.67 2.83
N GLY A 37 1.24 -13.01 1.55
CA GLY A 37 0.30 -13.87 0.83
C GLY A 37 -1.06 -13.19 0.70
N ASN A 38 -2.13 -13.87 1.13
CA ASN A 38 -3.50 -13.34 1.07
C ASN A 38 -3.83 -12.41 2.24
N ASN A 39 -3.00 -12.38 3.28
CA ASN A 39 -3.21 -11.53 4.44
C ASN A 39 -2.41 -10.24 4.29
N TRP A 40 -3.08 -9.12 4.52
CA TRP A 40 -2.52 -7.79 4.45
C TRP A 40 -2.60 -7.16 5.83
N HIS A 41 -1.53 -6.45 6.16
CA HIS A 41 -1.36 -5.82 7.45
C HIS A 41 -1.13 -4.32 7.26
N THR A 42 -1.67 -3.54 8.17
CA THR A 42 -1.45 -2.10 8.21
C THR A 42 -1.23 -1.67 9.65
N SER A 43 -0.30 -0.74 9.83
CA SER A 43 -0.10 -0.03 11.08
C SER A 43 -0.03 1.46 10.80
N ASN A 44 -0.20 2.27 11.86
CA ASN A 44 0.00 3.70 11.79
C ASN A 44 1.48 4.01 11.52
N GLY A 45 1.84 4.16 10.25
CA GLY A 45 3.15 4.65 9.82
C GLY A 45 3.09 6.12 9.40
N ASN A 46 4.26 6.73 9.21
CA ASN A 46 4.37 8.16 8.87
C ASN A 46 4.44 8.42 7.35
N ALA A 47 4.50 7.37 6.53
CA ALA A 47 4.71 7.49 5.09
C ALA A 47 3.40 7.72 4.32
N TYR A 48 2.26 7.25 4.83
CA TYR A 48 0.94 7.36 4.19
C TYR A 48 -0.12 7.72 5.24
N PRO A 49 -1.16 8.48 4.89
CA PRO A 49 -2.28 8.73 5.78
C PRO A 49 -3.11 7.46 5.99
N ASN A 50 -3.76 7.38 7.16
CA ASN A 50 -4.71 6.30 7.43
C ASN A 50 -5.96 6.49 6.56
N ILE A 51 -6.34 5.45 5.81
CA ILE A 51 -7.55 5.41 4.97
C ILE A 51 -8.66 4.52 5.57
N ASN A 52 -8.60 4.27 6.87
CA ASN A 52 -9.51 3.43 7.66
C ASN A 52 -9.55 1.98 7.16
N LEU A 53 -8.37 1.38 6.95
CA LEU A 53 -8.22 -0.07 6.79
C LEU A 53 -8.18 -0.74 8.18
N SER A 54 -8.66 -1.97 8.29
CA SER A 54 -8.47 -2.78 9.50
C SER A 54 -6.99 -3.17 9.63
N GLY A 55 -6.47 -3.30 10.85
CA GLY A 55 -5.05 -3.62 11.08
C GLY A 55 -4.59 -4.93 10.42
N ASN A 56 -5.51 -5.89 10.26
CA ASN A 56 -5.33 -7.12 9.51
C ASN A 56 -6.57 -7.34 8.63
N PHE A 57 -6.38 -7.76 7.39
CA PHE A 57 -7.47 -8.12 6.48
C PHE A 57 -6.99 -9.09 5.42
N ALA A 58 -7.90 -9.91 4.91
CA ALA A 58 -7.67 -10.66 3.69
C ALA A 58 -8.06 -9.81 2.48
N ILE A 59 -7.39 -10.02 1.36
CA ILE A 59 -7.82 -9.51 0.06
C ILE A 59 -8.06 -10.68 -0.89
N ASP A 60 -8.99 -10.50 -1.82
CA ASP A 60 -9.20 -11.45 -2.91
C ASP A 60 -8.24 -11.16 -4.08
N GLU A 61 -8.01 -9.88 -4.37
CA GLU A 61 -7.24 -9.42 -5.53
C GLU A 61 -6.56 -8.08 -5.26
N TYR A 62 -5.41 -7.85 -5.90
CA TYR A 62 -4.81 -6.53 -6.07
C TYR A 62 -4.33 -6.35 -7.51
N GLU A 63 -4.49 -5.14 -8.03
CA GLU A 63 -4.09 -4.79 -9.40
C GLU A 63 -2.92 -3.78 -9.35
N VAL A 64 -1.96 -3.94 -10.25
CA VAL A 64 -0.82 -3.01 -10.41
C VAL A 64 -0.86 -2.42 -11.81
N PHE A 65 -0.92 -1.09 -11.88
CA PHE A 65 -0.99 -0.36 -13.15
C PHE A 65 0.28 0.44 -13.40
N GLN A 66 0.82 0.35 -14.62
CA GLN A 66 1.88 1.23 -15.10
C GLN A 66 1.28 2.30 -16.00
N VAL A 67 1.44 3.57 -15.64
CA VAL A 67 1.03 4.69 -16.49
C VAL A 67 2.10 4.90 -17.55
N VAL A 68 1.74 4.72 -18.82
CA VAL A 68 2.61 4.96 -19.98
C VAL A 68 2.11 6.16 -20.78
N LYS A 69 3.04 6.97 -21.29
CA LYS A 69 2.68 8.04 -22.23
C LYS A 69 2.18 7.39 -23.52
N LYS A 70 1.01 7.81 -24.01
CA LYS A 70 0.55 7.45 -25.35
C LYS A 70 1.44 8.17 -26.37
N ILE A 71 2.10 7.39 -27.22
CA ILE A 71 2.95 7.89 -28.32
C ILE A 71 2.05 8.26 -29.50
#